data_AF-A0A9X5BKA3-F1
#
_entry.id   AF-A0A9X5BKA3-F1
#
_cell.length_a   1.000
_cell.length_b   1.000
_cell.length_c   1.000
_cell.angle_alpha   90.00
_cell.angle_beta   90.00
_cell.angle_gamma   90.00
#
_symmetry.space_group_name_H-M   'P 1'
#
loop_
_entity.id
_entity.type
_entity.pdbx_description
1 polymer ?
#
loop_
_entity_poly.entity_id
_entity_poly.type
_entity_poly.pdbx_seq_one_letter_code
_entity_poly.pdbx_strand_id
1 'polypeptide(L)'
;MDKTDAKIAMEELTMMLIYLSHFTEQDRFANKDDKYAWKGYNFDVLNKLDEKDYIRQGSHRAKSMYITKEGEVKAKELLEKYNVADW
;
A
#
# COMPACT_ATOMS: atom_id res chain seq x y z
N MET A 1 11.29 12.59 20.86
CA MET A 1 10.94 12.43 19.44
C MET A 1 9.69 13.24 19.21
N ASP A 2 9.69 14.17 18.27
CA ASP A 2 8.49 14.94 17.96
C ASP A 2 7.42 14.00 17.42
N LYS A 3 6.16 14.28 17.78
CA LYS A 3 5.02 13.49 17.30
C LYS A 3 4.87 13.69 15.80
N THR A 4 4.72 12.61 15.05
CA THR A 4 4.36 12.68 13.63
C THR A 4 3.00 13.35 13.47
N ASP A 5 2.88 14.24 12.48
CA ASP A 5 1.60 14.84 12.13
C ASP A 5 0.57 13.76 11.79
N ALA A 6 -0.69 13.96 12.21
CA ALA A 6 -1.73 12.95 12.07
C ALA A 6 -2.03 12.60 10.60
N LYS A 7 -1.92 13.54 9.66
CA LYS A 7 -2.14 13.27 8.24
C LYS A 7 -1.00 12.44 7.67
N ILE A 8 0.24 12.74 8.06
CA ILE A 8 1.41 11.93 7.68
C ILE A 8 1.26 10.52 8.24
N ALA A 9 0.91 10.38 9.52
CA ALA A 9 0.70 9.08 10.15
C ALA A 9 -0.42 8.28 9.45
N MET A 10 -1.52 8.92 9.05
CA MET A 10 -2.59 8.26 8.28
C MET A 10 -2.08 7.70 6.94
N GLU A 11 -1.28 8.47 6.19
CA GLU A 11 -0.70 8.01 4.93
C GLU A 11 0.28 6.84 5.15
N GLU A 12 1.19 6.97 6.11
CA GLU A 12 2.21 5.96 6.41
C GLU A 12 1.59 4.65 6.90
N LEU A 13 0.69 4.71 7.88
CA LEU A 13 0.02 3.54 8.42
C LEU A 13 -0.87 2.87 7.36
N THR A 14 -1.53 3.64 6.49
CA THR A 14 -2.30 3.07 5.38
C THR A 14 -1.40 2.32 4.40
N MET A 15 -0.24 2.88 4.03
CA MET A 15 0.70 2.19 3.15
C MET A 15 1.20 0.87 3.76
N MET A 16 1.52 0.87 5.05
CA MET A 16 1.92 -0.36 5.77
C MET A 16 0.78 -1.38 5.80
N LEU A 17 -0.45 -0.97 6.11
CA LEU A 17 -1.59 -1.89 6.14
C LEU A 17 -1.89 -2.47 4.76
N ILE A 18 -1.81 -1.65 3.70
CA ILE A 18 -1.94 -2.11 2.31
C ILE A 18 -0.92 -3.20 2.01
N TYR A 19 0.34 -2.98 2.38
CA TYR A 19 1.40 -3.97 2.16
C TYR A 19 1.22 -5.21 3.03
N LEU A 20 0.96 -5.09 4.33
CA LEU A 20 0.82 -6.25 5.22
C LEU A 20 -0.44 -7.09 4.92
N SER A 21 -1.46 -6.49 4.31
CA SER A 21 -2.70 -7.17 3.89
C SER A 21 -2.70 -7.60 2.42
N HIS A 22 -1.53 -7.55 1.76
CA HIS A 22 -1.42 -7.90 0.35
C HIS A 22 -1.72 -9.38 0.10
N PHE A 23 -2.11 -9.67 -1.13
CA PHE A 23 -2.27 -10.99 -1.70
C PHE A 23 -1.70 -11.01 -3.11
N THR A 24 -1.40 -12.20 -3.62
CA THR A 24 -1.09 -12.41 -5.03
C THR A 24 -2.39 -12.76 -5.77
N GLU A 25 -2.61 -12.16 -6.94
CA GLU A 25 -3.84 -12.37 -7.71
C GLU A 25 -3.92 -13.84 -8.15
N GLN A 26 -5.08 -14.48 -7.95
CA GLN A 26 -5.27 -15.91 -8.28
C GLN A 26 -5.55 -16.17 -9.76
N ASP A 27 -5.55 -15.13 -10.60
CA ASP A 27 -5.70 -15.27 -12.04
C ASP A 27 -4.48 -16.00 -12.63
N ARG A 28 -4.73 -16.94 -13.54
CA ARG A 28 -3.69 -17.74 -14.23
C ARG A 28 -2.72 -16.89 -15.03
N PHE A 29 -3.09 -15.65 -15.34
CA PHE A 29 -2.25 -14.71 -16.10
C PHE A 29 -1.54 -13.68 -15.23
N ALA A 30 -1.81 -13.64 -13.92
CA ALA A 30 -1.15 -12.72 -13.02
C ALA A 30 0.28 -13.19 -12.72
N ASN A 31 1.21 -12.23 -12.64
CA ASN A 31 2.55 -12.54 -12.16
C ASN A 31 2.48 -12.89 -10.66
N LYS A 32 3.12 -13.99 -10.26
CA LYS A 32 3.15 -14.44 -8.86
C LYS A 32 3.87 -13.45 -7.94
N ASP A 33 4.72 -12.60 -8.51
CA ASP A 33 5.47 -11.58 -7.77
C ASP A 33 4.73 -10.24 -7.69
N ASP A 34 3.55 -10.14 -8.30
CA ASP A 34 2.70 -8.96 -8.21
C ASP A 34 1.84 -9.02 -6.95
N LYS A 35 1.89 -7.93 -6.18
CA LYS A 35 1.14 -7.79 -4.94
C LYS A 35 -0.06 -6.89 -5.17
N TYR A 36 -1.20 -7.34 -4.68
CA TYR A 36 -2.46 -6.63 -4.74
C TYR A 36 -3.03 -6.49 -3.34
N ALA A 37 -3.85 -5.47 -3.12
CA ALA A 37 -4.59 -5.29 -1.88
C ALA A 37 -6.02 -4.84 -2.19
N TRP A 38 -6.94 -5.09 -1.25
CA TRP A 38 -8.31 -4.58 -1.38
C TRP A 38 -8.36 -3.07 -1.11
N LYS A 39 -9.18 -2.36 -1.88
CA LYS A 39 -9.58 -0.99 -1.56
C LYS A 39 -10.51 -1.04 -0.35
N GLY A 40 -10.04 -0.53 0.77
CA GLY A 40 -10.82 -0.45 2.02
C GLY A 40 -10.40 0.70 2.93
N TYR A 41 -9.61 1.63 2.40
CA TYR A 41 -8.98 2.73 3.13
C TYR A 41 -9.57 4.07 2.69
N ASN A 42 -9.21 5.15 3.40
CA ASN A 42 -9.64 6.49 3.05
C ASN A 42 -9.22 6.85 1.59
N PHE A 43 -10.18 7.27 0.76
CA PHE A 43 -9.94 7.54 -0.66
C PHE A 43 -8.93 8.66 -0.92
N ASP A 44 -8.89 9.72 -0.10
CA ASP A 44 -7.91 10.79 -0.28
C ASP A 44 -6.49 10.30 -0.03
N VAL A 45 -6.31 9.39 0.93
CA VAL A 45 -5.03 8.73 1.17
C VAL A 45 -4.66 7.83 -0.01
N LEU A 46 -5.60 7.02 -0.51
CA LEU A 46 -5.36 6.17 -1.69
C LEU A 46 -4.97 7.01 -2.92
N ASN A 47 -5.65 8.14 -3.15
CA ASN A 47 -5.31 9.05 -4.26
C ASN A 47 -3.88 9.58 -4.14
N LYS A 48 -3.46 10.02 -2.95
CA LYS A 48 -2.08 10.47 -2.72
C LYS A 48 -1.05 9.36 -2.89
N LEU A 49 -1.37 8.13 -2.48
CA LEU A 49 -0.47 6.99 -2.66
C LEU A 49 -0.36 6.61 -4.14
N ASP A 50 -1.43 6.75 -4.92
CA ASP A 50 -1.44 6.56 -6.38
C ASP A 50 -0.65 7.67 -7.08
N GLU A 51 -0.83 8.93 -6.69
CA GLU A 51 -0.04 10.07 -7.19
C GLU A 51 1.46 9.93 -6.94
N LYS A 52 1.86 9.23 -5.86
CA LYS A 52 3.26 8.90 -5.54
C LYS A 52 3.77 7.64 -6.24
N ASP A 53 2.96 7.01 -7.09
CA ASP A 53 3.20 5.70 -7.74
C ASP A 53 3.56 4.59 -6.74
N TYR A 54 2.99 4.61 -5.53
CA TYR A 54 3.13 3.52 -4.56
C TYR A 54 2.07 2.44 -4.74
N ILE A 55 0.92 2.82 -5.27
CA ILE A 55 -0.16 1.90 -5.65
C ILE A 55 -0.72 2.31 -7.01
N ARG A 56 -1.45 1.42 -7.65
CA ARG A 56 -2.28 1.73 -8.82
C ARG A 56 -3.68 1.25 -8.56
N GLN A 57 -4.62 2.17 -8.39
CA GLN A 57 -6.00 1.84 -8.05
C GLN A 57 -6.76 1.17 -9.21
N GLY A 58 -6.27 1.29 -10.45
CA GLY A 58 -7.00 0.82 -11.62
C GLY A 58 -8.32 1.57 -11.82
N SER A 59 -9.33 0.92 -12.39
CA SER A 59 -10.61 1.59 -12.64
C SER A 59 -11.39 1.90 -11.35
N HIS A 60 -12.33 2.84 -11.41
CA HIS A 60 -13.26 3.15 -10.32
C HIS A 60 -14.13 1.95 -9.89
N ARG A 61 -14.30 0.94 -10.76
CA ARG A 61 -15.05 -0.29 -10.44
C ARG A 61 -14.16 -1.40 -9.87
N ALA A 62 -12.84 -1.28 -9.99
CA ALA A 62 -11.91 -2.25 -9.47
C ALA A 62 -11.96 -2.24 -7.94
N LYS A 63 -12.06 -3.42 -7.35
CA LYS A 63 -12.08 -3.62 -5.89
C LYS A 63 -10.68 -3.75 -5.31
N SER A 64 -9.74 -4.27 -6.08
CA SER A 64 -8.33 -4.36 -5.73
C SER A 64 -7.53 -3.20 -6.33
N MET A 65 -6.33 -3.04 -5.81
CA MET A 65 -5.30 -2.15 -6.33
C MET A 65 -3.97 -2.90 -6.35
N TYR A 66 -3.11 -2.54 -7.30
CA TYR A 66 -1.76 -3.07 -7.42
C TYR A 66 -0.81 -2.30 -6.52
N ILE A 67 0.12 -2.97 -5.86
CA ILE A 67 1.23 -2.37 -5.13
C ILE A 67 2.43 -2.35 -6.07
N THR A 68 2.95 -1.15 -6.35
CA THR A 68 4.11 -0.99 -7.22
C THR A 68 5.38 -1.42 -6.50
N LYS A 69 6.49 -1.55 -7.23
CA LYS A 69 7.79 -1.88 -6.62
C LYS A 69 8.28 -0.74 -5.71
N GLU A 70 8.01 0.50 -6.08
CA GLU A 70 8.24 1.70 -5.28
C GLU A 70 7.41 1.66 -3.98
N GLY A 71 6.15 1.24 -4.07
CA GLY A 71 5.27 1.04 -2.92
C GLY A 71 5.77 -0.05 -1.98
N GLU A 72 6.24 -1.18 -2.51
CA GLU A 72 6.83 -2.25 -1.70
C GLU A 72 8.07 -1.76 -0.93
N VAL A 73 8.99 -1.06 -1.60
CA VAL A 73 10.17 -0.46 -0.96
C VAL A 73 9.72 0.50 0.12
N LYS A 74 8.77 1.38 -0.17
CA LYS A 74 8.28 2.37 0.80
C LYS A 74 7.62 1.72 2.01
N ALA A 75 6.82 0.68 1.81
CA ALA A 75 6.20 -0.04 2.89
C ALA A 75 7.25 -0.66 3.82
N LYS A 76 8.32 -1.27 3.28
CA LYS A 76 9.41 -1.85 4.07
C LYS A 76 10.16 -0.80 4.90
N GLU A 77 10.47 0.36 4.33
CA GLU A 77 11.06 1.49 5.08
C GLU A 77 10.15 1.91 6.26
N LEU A 78 8.83 1.92 6.04
CA LEU A 78 7.87 2.26 7.08
C LEU A 78 7.75 1.16 8.14
N LEU A 79 7.79 -0.13 7.75
CA LEU A 79 7.85 -1.23 8.71
C LEU A 79 9.07 -1.10 9.63
N GLU A 80 10.25 -0.78 9.09
CA GLU A 80 11.45 -0.50 9.88
C GLU A 80 11.27 0.72 10.79
N LYS A 81 10.75 1.83 10.26
CA LYS A 81 10.48 3.06 11.03
C LYS A 81 9.57 2.80 12.24
N TYR A 82 8.56 1.97 12.08
CA TYR A 82 7.58 1.63 13.12
C TYR A 82 7.96 0.38 13.93
N ASN A 83 9.14 -0.21 13.67
CA ASN A 83 9.62 -1.42 14.33
C ASN A 83 8.63 -2.61 14.23
N VAL A 84 8.13 -2.84 13.02
CA VAL A 84 7.23 -3.95 12.65
C VAL A 84 8.00 -4.93 11.75
N ALA A 85 7.89 -6.23 12.04
CA ALA A 85 8.53 -7.26 11.23
C ALA A 85 7.79 -7.49 9.90
N ASP A 86 8.55 -7.74 8.83
CA ASP A 86 8.02 -8.23 7.55
C ASP A 86 7.85 -9.77 7.59
N TRP A 87 6.97 -10.33 6.74
CA TRP A 87 6.66 -11.77 6.69
C TRP A 87 6.64 -12.36 5.28
#